data_AF-A0A7G8BXE0-F1
#
_entry.id   AF-A0A7G8BXE0-F1
#
_cell.length_a   1.000
_cell.length_b   1.000
_cell.length_c   1.000
_cell.angle_alpha   90.00
_cell.angle_beta   90.00
_cell.angle_gamma   90.00
#
_symmetry.space_group_name_H-M   'P 1'
#
loop_
_entity.id
_entity.type
_entity.pdbx_description
1 polymer ?
#
loop_
_entity_poly.entity_id
_entity_poly.type
_entity_poly.pdbx_seq_one_letter_code
_entity_poly.pdbx_strand_id
1 'polypeptide(L)' 'MSSAGLSKLRLEQMHQVLSGHIERQEMPGLVALVSHGDEVHVEELGTLAFDTKGVQ' A
#
# COMPACT_ATOMS: atom_id res chain seq x y z
N MET A 1 -20.71 22.31 3.84
CA MET A 1 -20.38 21.16 2.98
C MET A 1 -19.48 20.25 3.82
N SER A 2 -19.95 19.07 4.24
CA SER A 2 -19.08 18.09 4.90
C SER A 2 -18.48 17.22 3.80
N SER A 3 -17.28 17.56 3.32
CA SER A 3 -16.47 16.58 2.61
C SER A 3 -15.89 15.69 3.69
N ALA A 4 -16.51 14.55 3.96
CA ALA A 4 -15.90 13.56 4.85
C ALA A 4 -14.51 13.22 4.28
N GLY A 5 -13.47 13.31 5.12
CA GLY A 5 -12.09 13.00 4.74
C GLY A 5 -11.89 11.55 4.35
N LEU A 6 -10.65 11.09 4.36
CA LEU A 6 -10.34 9.70 4.06
C LEU A 6 -11.01 8.77 5.07
N SER A 7 -11.71 7.76 4.56
CA SER A 7 -12.39 6.77 5.42
C SER A 7 -11.38 5.76 5.93
N LYS A 8 -11.17 5.73 7.25
CA LYS A 8 -10.29 4.75 7.90
C LYS A 8 -10.59 3.30 7.51
N LEU A 9 -11.87 2.91 7.50
CA LEU A 9 -12.29 1.56 7.09
C LEU A 9 -11.86 1.24 5.65
N ARG A 10 -11.94 2.22 4.74
CA ARG A 10 -11.52 2.02 3.35
C ARG A 10 -10.00 1.97 3.19
N LEU A 11 -9.26 2.73 4.00
CA LEU A 11 -7.79 2.62 4.04
C LEU A 11 -7.35 1.25 4.59
N GLU A 12 -8.03 0.72 5.59
CA GLU A 12 -7.77 -0.66 6.09
C GLU A 12 -8.08 -1.72 5.03
N GLN A 13 -9.15 -1.55 4.25
CA GLN A 13 -9.45 -2.43 3.12
C GLN A 13 -8.38 -2.33 2.02
N MET A 14 -7.90 -1.12 1.73
CA MET A 14 -6.80 -0.91 0.79
C MET A 14 -5.54 -1.65 1.25
N HIS A 15 -5.16 -1.50 2.53
CA HIS A 15 -4.02 -2.19 3.12
C HIS A 15 -4.10 -3.70 2.92
N GLN A 16 -5.25 -4.33 3.18
CA GLN A 16 -5.44 -5.78 3.02
C GLN A 16 -5.24 -6.24 1.57
N VAL A 17 -5.70 -5.45 0.60
CA VAL A 17 -5.52 -5.78 -0.82
C VAL A 17 -4.04 -5.66 -1.22
N LEU A 18 -3.41 -4.55 -0.83
CA LEU A 18 -2.02 -4.25 -1.16
C LEU A 18 -1.05 -5.24 -0.49
N SER A 19 -1.26 -5.57 0.79
CA SER A 19 -0.47 -6.57 1.50
C SER A 19 -0.61 -7.95 0.85
N GLY A 20 -1.80 -8.30 0.38
CA GLY A 20 -2.06 -9.57 -0.30
C GLY A 20 -1.19 -9.78 -1.56
N HIS A 21 -0.88 -8.71 -2.31
CA HIS A 21 0.04 -8.81 -3.46
C HIS A 21 1.48 -9.17 -3.04
N ILE A 22 1.93 -8.65 -1.90
CA ILE A 22 3.25 -8.93 -1.34
C ILE A 22 3.29 -10.33 -0.73
N GLU A 23 2.25 -10.71 0.02
CA GLU A 23 2.12 -12.05 0.62
C GLU A 23 2.09 -13.16 -0.43
N ARG A 24 1.45 -12.92 -1.59
CA ARG A 24 1.46 -13.84 -2.74
C ARG A 24 2.76 -13.78 -3.56
N GLN A 25 3.73 -12.96 -3.14
CA GLN A 25 5.01 -12.75 -3.80
C GLN A 25 4.89 -12.24 -5.25
N GLU A 26 3.79 -11.57 -5.58
CA GLU A 26 3.55 -10.98 -6.90
C GLU A 26 4.41 -9.71 -7.10
N MET A 27 4.80 -9.06 -6.00
CA MET A 27 5.72 -7.93 -5.97
C MET A 27 6.47 -7.88 -4.63
N PRO A 28 7.68 -7.31 -4.58
CA PRO A 28 8.47 -7.28 -3.36
C PRO A 28 8.00 -6.19 -2.40
N GLY A 29 7.41 -5.11 -2.93
CA GLY A 29 6.90 -3.98 -2.18
C GLY A 29 6.30 -2.92 -3.08
N LEU A 30 5.63 -1.95 -2.47
CA LEU A 30 4.98 -0.82 -3.13
C LEU A 30 4.88 0.39 -2.20
N VAL A 31 4.64 1.55 -2.80
CA VAL A 31 4.23 2.77 -2.09
C VAL A 31 2.95 3.28 -2.74
N ALA A 32 1.91 3.53 -1.95
CA ALA A 32 0.63 4.07 -2.39
C ALA A 32 0.36 5.42 -1.74
N LEU A 33 -0.09 6.39 -2.55
CA LEU A 33 -0.49 7.73 -2.08
C LEU A 33 -1.95 7.97 -2.46
N VAL A 34 -2.75 8.34 -1.47
CA VAL A 34 -4.16 8.70 -1.65
C VAL A 34 -4.40 10.08 -1.06
N SER A 35 -5.07 10.95 -1.80
CA SER A 35 -5.41 12.29 -1.33
C SER A 35 -6.90 12.59 -1.50
N HIS A 36 -7.44 13.36 -0.55
CA HIS A 36 -8.81 13.88 -0.62
C HIS A 36 -8.88 15.21 0.12
N GLY A 37 -9.08 16.30 -0.64
CA GLY A 37 -8.94 17.66 -0.10
C GLY A 37 -7.51 17.90 0.38
N ASP A 38 -7.37 18.36 1.62
CA ASP A 38 -6.08 18.62 2.25
C ASP A 38 -5.49 17.40 2.99
N GLU A 39 -6.18 16.25 2.94
CA GLU A 39 -5.73 15.02 3.58
C GLU A 39 -4.94 14.15 2.60
N VAL A 40 -3.76 13.68 3.03
CA VAL A 40 -2.91 12.75 2.30
C VAL A 40 -2.62 11.54 3.18
N HIS A 41 -2.85 10.36 2.64
CA HIS A 41 -2.44 9.09 3.23
C HIS A 41 -1.32 8.49 2.38
N VAL A 42 -0.24 8.08 3.04
CA VAL A 42 0.89 7.38 2.43
C VAL A 42 0.99 6.01 3.07
N GLU A 43 1.09 4.99 2.24
CA GLU A 43 1.27 3.61 2.65
C GLU A 43 2.52 3.03 1.98
N GLU A 44 3.42 2.47 2.78
CA GLU A 44 4.65 1.84 2.33
C GLU A 44 4.63 0.38 2.79
N LEU A 45 4.71 -0.57 1.85
CA LEU A 45 4.69 -2.00 2.15
C LEU A 45 5.83 -2.72 1.43
N GLY A 46 6.44 -3.70 2.11
CA GLY A 46 7.45 -4.59 1.54
C GLY A 46 8.81 -3.93 1.29
N THR A 47 9.53 -4.43 0.29
CA THR A 47 10.88 -4.00 -0.09
C THR A 47 10.96 -3.59 -1.55
N LEU A 48 11.86 -2.66 -1.90
CA LEU A 48 12.02 -2.17 -3.28
C LEU A 48 12.73 -3.15 -4.23
N ALA A 49 13.07 -4.36 -3.75
CA ALA A 49 13.71 -5.39 -4.54
C ALA A 49 13.27 -6.78 -4.05
N PHE A 50 13.18 -7.71 -4.99
CA PHE A 50 13.11 -9.14 -4.66
C PHE A 50 14.44 -9.56 -4.01
N ASP A 51 14.38 -10.49 -3.06
CA ASP A 51 15.58 -11.18 -2.58
C ASP A 51 16.20 -11.94 -3.76
N THR A 52 17.20 -11.34 -4.40
CA THR A 52 18.02 -12.03 -5.38
C THR A 52 18.88 -13.02 -4.61
N LYS A 53 18.33 -14.18 -4.30
CA LYS A 53 19.18 -15.34 -4.01
C LYS A 53 19.95 -15.60 -5.29
N GLY A 54 21.19 -15.13 -5.33
CA GLY A 54 22.10 -15.33 -6.44
C GLY A 54 22.05 -16.80 -6.84
N VAL A 55 21.77 -17.04 -8.11
CA VAL A 55 22.02 -18.34 -8.74
C VAL A 55 23.50 -18.62 -8.51
N GLN A 56 23.80 -19.55 -7.59
CA GLN A 56 25.09 -20.22 -7.52
C GLN A 56 25.08 -21.41 -8.47
#